data_AF-A0A2E0XHE3-F1
#
_entry.id   AF-A0A2E0XHE3-F1
#
_cell.length_a   1.000
_cell.length_b   1.000
_cell.length_c   1.000
_cell.angle_alpha   90.00
_cell.angle_beta   90.00
_cell.angle_gamma   90.00
#
_symmetry.space_group_name_H-M   'P 1'
#
loop_
_entity.id
_entity.type
_entity.pdbx_description
1 polymer ?
#
loop_
_entity_poly.entity_id
_entity_poly.type
_entity_poly.pdbx_seq_one_letter_code
_entity_poly.pdbx_strand_id
1 'polypeptide(L)'
;MHRSRFGFPLMVVAGLLSSSVFATERDVAMLLDGVKLIASPGIPGNIAVFGEDAFAVVQDAGGNVVVAAAKYGWGGVLLWGHNGYFGQESVETADTGRLMVNALRWTSRKGMPRVGVVGNADLSIYLRDQGLEALSIEAEDFASVDVLIGGTERASADLRSELTEWVKQGGAAIGSATGWGWCQLNMGQDLRTDYASNLFFAQMGLTFADGMTRDTAKDGYSTEPLPSTLTNASHALRVLVQHIDRKQKLDDKGLALAGTTLSTAMRCLPPDDQLFLPKLQNVLEARPVDPHPTPTKPITNKNILERLVLTQQIHQSWRLPSEQVKAHPAAATFPGASPEDTPTVRRVIEIDTSV
;
A
#
# COMPACT_ATOMS: atom_id res chain seq x y z
N MET A 1 22.81 59.76 11.94
CA MET A 1 23.50 58.80 11.03
C MET A 1 24.77 58.35 11.76
N HIS A 2 25.16 57.09 11.93
CA HIS A 2 24.63 55.81 11.47
C HIS A 2 25.28 54.69 12.32
N ARG A 3 24.41 53.89 12.96
CA ARG A 3 24.47 52.42 13.21
C ARG A 3 25.66 51.79 13.96
N SER A 4 25.33 51.43 15.19
CA SER A 4 25.84 50.36 16.05
C SER A 4 25.88 48.99 15.34
N ARG A 5 26.95 48.22 15.54
CA ARG A 5 27.05 46.80 15.17
C ARG A 5 26.95 45.96 16.44
N PHE A 6 25.76 45.41 16.71
CA PHE A 6 25.59 44.27 17.61
C PHE A 6 25.80 42.99 16.80
N GLY A 7 26.84 42.23 17.14
CA GLY A 7 27.05 40.89 16.60
C GLY A 7 26.17 39.90 17.37
N PHE A 8 25.24 39.26 16.67
CA PHE A 8 24.54 38.07 17.17
C PHE A 8 25.48 36.85 17.02
N PRO A 9 25.60 35.98 18.04
CA PRO A 9 26.32 34.72 17.86
C PRO A 9 25.49 33.79 16.98
N LEU A 10 26.14 33.26 15.95
CA LEU A 10 25.62 32.24 15.05
C LEU A 10 25.44 30.95 15.85
N MET A 11 24.22 30.70 16.33
CA MET A 11 23.86 29.45 16.96
C MET A 11 23.76 28.37 15.87
N VAL A 12 24.82 27.59 15.72
CA VAL A 12 24.83 26.40 14.88
C VAL A 12 23.86 25.39 15.52
N VAL A 13 22.63 25.36 15.04
CA VAL A 13 21.70 24.27 15.30
C VAL A 13 22.26 23.07 14.54
N ALA A 14 23.03 22.23 15.23
CA ALA A 14 23.35 20.90 14.77
C ALA A 14 22.02 20.15 14.65
N GLY A 15 21.49 20.09 13.42
CA GLY A 15 20.33 19.28 13.11
C GLY A 15 20.65 17.84 13.50
N LEU A 16 19.97 17.35 14.54
CA LEU A 16 19.81 15.93 14.78
C LEU A 16 19.28 15.34 13.48
N LEU A 17 20.16 14.65 12.75
CA LEU A 17 19.75 13.74 11.69
C LEU A 17 18.86 12.70 12.37
N SER A 18 17.54 12.94 12.34
CA SER A 18 16.56 11.94 12.70
C SER A 18 16.71 10.83 11.68
N SER A 19 17.46 9.80 12.08
CA SER A 19 17.48 8.53 11.38
C SER A 19 16.07 7.94 11.53
N SER A 20 15.18 8.26 10.58
CA SER A 20 14.00 7.44 10.32
C SER A 20 14.53 6.11 9.78
N VAL A 21 14.87 5.23 10.73
CA VAL A 21 15.26 3.87 10.42
C VAL A 21 13.96 3.19 10.02
N PHE A 22 13.73 3.11 8.70
CA PHE A 22 12.86 2.12 8.06
C PHE A 22 12.93 0.82 8.85
N ALA A 23 11.80 0.13 9.00
CA ALA A 23 11.68 -1.13 9.74
C ALA A 23 13.02 -1.81 9.94
N THR A 24 13.48 -1.75 11.18
CA THR A 24 14.75 -2.37 11.51
C THR A 24 14.64 -3.83 11.07
N GLU A 25 15.65 -4.42 10.42
CA GLU A 25 15.62 -5.84 10.01
C GLU A 25 15.13 -6.75 11.14
N ARG A 26 15.34 -6.31 12.39
CA ARG A 26 14.76 -6.83 13.61
C ARG A 26 13.22 -6.96 13.63
N ASP A 27 12.47 -5.96 13.20
CA ASP A 27 11.00 -6.00 13.15
C ASP A 27 10.49 -7.09 12.20
N VAL A 28 11.08 -7.15 11.00
CA VAL A 28 10.80 -8.21 10.02
C VAL A 28 11.19 -9.58 10.59
N ALA A 29 12.36 -9.68 11.23
CA ALA A 29 12.81 -10.92 11.87
C ALA A 29 11.89 -11.38 13.00
N MET A 30 11.31 -10.46 13.79
CA MET A 30 10.34 -10.79 14.83
C MET A 30 9.02 -11.31 14.25
N LEU A 31 8.55 -10.71 13.14
CA LEU A 31 7.34 -11.18 12.46
C LEU A 31 7.54 -12.54 11.79
N LEU A 32 8.72 -12.75 11.19
CA LEU A 32 9.06 -13.97 10.46
C LEU A 32 9.73 -15.05 11.33
N ASP A 33 9.75 -14.90 12.66
CA ASP A 33 10.34 -15.89 13.55
C ASP A 33 9.65 -17.26 13.39
N GLY A 34 10.39 -18.23 12.88
CA GLY A 34 9.88 -19.57 12.56
C GLY A 34 8.92 -19.62 11.36
N VAL A 35 8.90 -18.61 10.48
CA VAL A 35 8.02 -18.55 9.29
C VAL A 35 8.86 -18.60 8.02
N LYS A 36 8.73 -19.68 7.25
CA LYS A 36 9.43 -19.88 5.97
C LYS A 36 8.51 -19.78 4.76
N LEU A 37 7.25 -20.16 4.95
CA LEU A 37 6.25 -20.24 3.89
C LEU A 37 4.87 -19.91 4.47
N ILE A 38 4.12 -19.06 3.78
CA ILE A 38 2.69 -18.82 4.08
C ILE A 38 1.82 -19.26 2.92
N ALA A 39 0.54 -19.54 3.20
CA ALA A 39 -0.45 -19.96 2.22
C ALA A 39 -0.69 -18.89 1.14
N SER A 40 -1.27 -19.31 0.01
CA SER A 40 -1.81 -18.43 -1.03
C SER A 40 -3.31 -18.68 -1.21
N PRO A 41 -4.19 -18.05 -0.40
CA PRO A 41 -5.62 -18.19 -0.58
C PRO A 41 -6.08 -17.47 -1.85
N GLY A 42 -6.56 -18.23 -2.84
CA GLY A 42 -7.05 -17.68 -4.11
C GLY A 42 -5.95 -16.94 -4.86
N ILE A 43 -6.14 -15.64 -5.11
CA ILE A 43 -5.10 -14.76 -5.67
C ILE A 43 -4.97 -13.55 -4.73
N PRO A 44 -3.97 -13.54 -3.84
CA PRO A 44 -3.73 -12.38 -3.00
C PRO A 44 -3.45 -11.11 -3.80
N GLY A 45 -4.03 -10.01 -3.34
CA GLY A 45 -3.78 -8.67 -3.85
C GLY A 45 -2.55 -8.04 -3.23
N ASN A 46 -2.04 -7.00 -3.89
CA ASN A 46 -0.88 -6.27 -3.38
C ASN A 46 -1.27 -5.16 -2.39
N ILE A 47 -0.29 -4.74 -1.58
CA ILE A 47 -0.41 -3.67 -0.59
C ILE A 47 0.58 -2.56 -0.96
N ALA A 48 0.11 -1.32 -0.99
CA ALA A 48 0.97 -0.15 -1.10
C ALA A 48 1.56 0.19 0.27
N VAL A 49 2.89 0.28 0.35
CA VAL A 49 3.63 0.63 1.56
C VAL A 49 4.30 1.97 1.33
N PHE A 50 4.01 2.99 2.14
CA PHE A 50 4.47 4.36 1.86
C PHE A 50 4.78 5.22 3.09
N GLY A 51 4.30 4.86 4.27
CA GLY A 51 4.69 5.55 5.51
C GLY A 51 6.15 5.33 5.87
N GLU A 52 6.78 6.25 6.59
CA GLU A 52 8.19 6.11 7.01
C GLU A 52 8.38 4.93 8.00
N ASP A 53 7.37 4.65 8.83
CA ASP A 53 7.34 3.53 9.79
C ASP A 53 6.63 2.28 9.24
N ALA A 54 6.29 2.27 7.95
CA ALA A 54 5.61 1.17 7.26
C ALA A 54 6.59 0.34 6.42
N PHE A 55 6.37 -0.97 6.36
CA PHE A 55 7.28 -1.91 5.70
C PHE A 55 6.60 -3.18 5.21
N ALA A 56 7.22 -3.80 4.20
CA ALA A 56 6.81 -5.10 3.69
C ALA A 56 7.32 -6.22 4.61
N VAL A 57 6.49 -7.24 4.80
CA VAL A 57 6.81 -8.47 5.57
C VAL A 57 6.96 -9.65 4.62
N VAL A 58 6.04 -9.78 3.64
CA VAL A 58 6.08 -10.80 2.60
C VAL A 58 5.78 -10.17 1.24
N GLN A 59 6.51 -10.55 0.20
CA GLN A 59 6.33 -10.06 -1.17
C GLN A 59 6.43 -11.18 -2.20
N ASP A 60 5.96 -10.92 -3.42
CA ASP A 60 6.25 -11.77 -4.57
C ASP A 60 7.64 -11.50 -5.18
N ALA A 61 8.01 -12.28 -6.21
CA ALA A 61 9.27 -12.13 -6.93
C ALA A 61 9.38 -10.81 -7.72
N GLY A 62 8.25 -10.14 -7.98
CA GLY A 62 8.18 -8.81 -8.61
C GLY A 62 8.25 -7.66 -7.61
N GLY A 63 8.26 -7.94 -6.30
CA GLY A 63 8.24 -6.95 -5.24
C GLY A 63 6.85 -6.39 -4.92
N ASN A 64 5.78 -7.06 -5.37
CA ASN A 64 4.44 -6.74 -4.88
C ASN A 64 4.26 -7.31 -3.47
N VAL A 65 3.89 -6.46 -2.54
CA VAL A 65 3.78 -6.80 -1.12
C VAL A 65 2.45 -7.48 -0.83
N VAL A 66 2.48 -8.63 -0.17
CA VAL A 66 1.29 -9.44 0.19
C VAL A 66 0.97 -9.30 1.68
N VAL A 67 1.98 -9.10 2.51
CA VAL A 67 1.82 -8.80 3.94
C VAL A 67 2.66 -7.57 4.26
N ALA A 68 2.07 -6.57 4.90
CA ALA A 68 2.74 -5.34 5.27
C ALA A 68 2.38 -4.91 6.68
N ALA A 69 3.29 -4.22 7.37
CA ALA A 69 3.09 -3.76 8.73
C ALA A 69 3.53 -2.31 8.88
N ALA A 70 3.01 -1.63 9.90
CA ALA A 70 3.46 -0.30 10.27
C ALA A 70 3.38 -0.09 11.79
N LYS A 71 4.33 0.67 12.34
CA LYS A 71 4.21 1.20 13.70
C LYS A 71 3.43 2.50 13.64
N TYR A 72 2.55 2.74 14.62
CA TYR A 72 1.79 3.98 14.69
C TYR A 72 1.57 4.39 16.15
N GLY A 73 2.28 5.44 16.58
CA GLY A 73 2.37 5.79 18.00
C GLY A 73 2.92 4.64 18.84
N TRP A 74 2.17 4.26 19.88
CA TRP A 74 2.49 3.16 20.78
C TRP A 74 2.01 1.80 20.27
N GLY A 75 1.13 1.78 19.27
CA GLY A 75 0.58 0.57 18.67
C GLY A 75 1.28 0.15 17.38
N GLY A 76 0.61 -0.73 16.64
CA GLY A 76 1.03 -1.21 15.34
C GLY A 76 -0.14 -1.78 14.54
N VAL A 77 0.03 -1.83 13.22
CA VAL A 77 -0.94 -2.39 12.29
C VAL A 77 -0.31 -3.36 11.32
N LEU A 78 -1.11 -4.29 10.79
CA LEU A 78 -0.69 -5.25 9.79
C LEU A 78 -1.83 -5.55 8.80
N LEU A 79 -1.48 -5.67 7.53
CA LEU A 79 -2.40 -5.98 6.44
C LEU A 79 -2.03 -7.30 5.75
N TRP A 80 -3.06 -8.07 5.40
CA TRP A 80 -2.98 -9.26 4.57
C TRP A 80 -3.70 -9.04 3.24
N GLY A 81 -3.03 -9.30 2.12
CA GLY A 81 -3.55 -9.04 0.77
C GLY A 81 -4.75 -9.89 0.33
N HIS A 82 -5.32 -10.73 1.21
CA HIS A 82 -6.48 -11.54 0.89
C HIS A 82 -7.30 -11.88 2.14
N ASN A 83 -8.63 -11.85 2.05
CA ASN A 83 -9.52 -12.21 3.17
C ASN A 83 -9.39 -13.67 3.60
N GLY A 84 -9.05 -14.55 2.65
CA GLY A 84 -8.88 -15.98 2.91
C GLY A 84 -7.77 -16.31 3.91
N TYR A 85 -6.82 -15.40 4.17
CA TYR A 85 -5.79 -15.60 5.20
C TYR A 85 -6.35 -15.79 6.61
N PHE A 86 -7.57 -15.29 6.86
CA PHE A 86 -8.27 -15.46 8.13
C PHE A 86 -9.13 -16.73 8.19
N GLY A 87 -9.20 -17.49 7.09
CA GLY A 87 -9.91 -18.76 7.03
C GLY A 87 -9.09 -19.91 7.62
N GLN A 88 -9.80 -20.91 8.15
CA GLN A 88 -9.20 -22.09 8.79
C GLN A 88 -8.14 -22.77 7.91
N GLU A 89 -8.45 -22.99 6.63
CA GLU A 89 -7.53 -23.60 5.66
C GLU A 89 -6.19 -22.86 5.59
N SER A 90 -6.22 -21.52 5.55
CA SER A 90 -4.99 -20.74 5.45
C SER A 90 -4.17 -20.77 6.72
N VAL A 91 -4.78 -20.57 7.90
CA VAL A 91 -4.05 -20.53 9.17
C VAL A 91 -3.46 -21.89 9.56
N GLU A 92 -4.01 -22.99 9.06
CA GLU A 92 -3.48 -24.36 9.23
C GLU A 92 -2.47 -24.77 8.13
N THR A 93 -2.36 -23.98 7.06
CA THR A 93 -1.42 -24.25 5.95
C THR A 93 -0.07 -23.58 6.19
N ALA A 94 0.99 -24.39 6.10
CA ALA A 94 2.39 -23.98 6.27
C ALA A 94 2.59 -23.19 7.59
N ASP A 95 3.28 -22.05 7.54
CA ASP A 95 3.58 -21.23 8.72
C ASP A 95 2.64 -20.01 8.86
N THR A 96 1.51 -19.98 8.13
CA THR A 96 0.56 -18.85 8.14
C THR A 96 0.05 -18.55 9.54
N GLY A 97 -0.36 -19.58 10.29
CA GLY A 97 -0.80 -19.45 11.67
C GLY A 97 0.29 -18.93 12.61
N ARG A 98 1.55 -19.34 12.39
CA ARG A 98 2.70 -18.81 13.13
C ARG A 98 2.87 -17.32 12.85
N LEU A 99 2.81 -16.89 11.59
CA LEU A 99 2.89 -15.48 11.22
C LEU A 99 1.73 -14.68 11.83
N MET A 100 0.51 -15.23 11.88
CA MET A 100 -0.63 -14.60 12.56
C MET A 100 -0.34 -14.35 14.05
N VAL A 101 0.17 -15.35 14.77
CA VAL A 101 0.51 -15.20 16.20
C VAL A 101 1.66 -14.21 16.40
N ASN A 102 2.69 -14.24 15.54
CA ASN A 102 3.79 -13.28 15.58
C ASN A 102 3.29 -11.85 15.32
N ALA A 103 2.40 -11.67 14.34
CA ALA A 103 1.76 -10.40 14.04
C ALA A 103 1.02 -9.84 15.25
N LEU A 104 0.18 -10.64 15.91
CA LEU A 104 -0.57 -10.26 17.10
C LEU A 104 0.33 -9.75 18.24
N ARG A 105 1.44 -10.45 18.49
CA ARG A 105 2.41 -10.06 19.52
C ARG A 105 3.19 -8.81 19.13
N TRP A 106 3.58 -8.70 17.88
CA TRP A 106 4.37 -7.57 17.39
C TRP A 106 3.54 -6.28 17.35
N THR A 107 2.31 -6.31 16.84
CA THR A 107 1.45 -5.12 16.72
C THR A 107 1.04 -4.58 18.09
N SER A 108 0.65 -5.46 19.03
CA SER A 108 0.28 -5.08 20.39
C SER A 108 1.48 -4.79 21.31
N ARG A 109 2.68 -5.28 20.95
CA ARG A 109 3.87 -5.31 21.80
C ARG A 109 3.65 -6.06 23.13
N LYS A 110 2.72 -7.01 23.14
CA LYS A 110 2.37 -7.85 24.30
C LYS A 110 2.66 -9.32 24.00
N GLY A 111 3.12 -10.06 25.03
CA GLY A 111 3.35 -11.51 24.89
C GLY A 111 2.07 -12.32 24.73
N MET A 112 1.01 -11.92 25.43
CA MET A 112 -0.33 -12.49 25.36
C MET A 112 -1.37 -11.37 25.23
N PRO A 113 -1.58 -10.81 24.03
CA PRO A 113 -2.61 -9.79 23.82
C PRO A 113 -4.01 -10.39 23.92
N ARG A 114 -4.97 -9.56 24.36
CA ARG A 114 -6.41 -9.80 24.22
C ARG A 114 -6.80 -9.46 22.79
N VAL A 115 -7.40 -10.39 22.06
CA VAL A 115 -7.68 -10.27 20.62
C VAL A 115 -9.18 -10.27 20.38
N GLY A 116 -9.69 -9.21 19.77
CA GLY A 116 -11.05 -9.13 19.26
C GLY A 116 -11.08 -9.51 17.79
N VAL A 117 -11.97 -10.43 17.40
CA VAL A 117 -12.16 -10.86 16.02
C VAL A 117 -13.58 -10.50 15.58
N VAL A 118 -13.68 -9.69 14.53
CA VAL A 118 -14.96 -9.24 13.99
C VAL A 118 -15.39 -10.17 12.85
N GLY A 119 -16.60 -10.72 12.94
CA GLY A 119 -17.24 -11.46 11.82
C GLY A 119 -16.60 -12.80 11.45
N ASN A 120 -15.69 -13.36 12.26
CA ASN A 120 -15.03 -14.65 12.00
C ASN A 120 -14.80 -15.43 13.32
N ALA A 121 -15.84 -16.14 13.77
CA ALA A 121 -15.79 -16.91 15.01
C ALA A 121 -14.76 -18.05 14.97
N ASP A 122 -14.54 -18.69 13.82
CA ASP A 122 -13.61 -19.80 13.66
C ASP A 122 -12.16 -19.37 13.90
N LEU A 123 -11.78 -18.17 13.43
CA LEU A 123 -10.47 -17.61 13.73
C LEU A 123 -10.30 -17.35 15.23
N SER A 124 -11.34 -16.92 15.94
CA SER A 124 -11.27 -16.75 17.41
C SER A 124 -11.10 -18.08 18.15
N ILE A 125 -11.65 -19.18 17.63
CA ILE A 125 -11.44 -20.53 18.17
C ILE A 125 -9.98 -20.96 17.92
N TYR A 126 -9.53 -20.85 16.67
CA TYR A 126 -8.15 -21.17 16.30
C TYR A 126 -7.12 -20.43 17.17
N LEU A 127 -7.29 -19.12 17.38
CA LEU A 127 -6.36 -18.32 18.19
C LEU A 127 -6.36 -18.74 19.67
N ARG A 128 -7.50 -19.17 20.22
CA ARG A 128 -7.56 -19.75 21.58
C ARG A 128 -6.81 -21.07 21.66
N ASP A 129 -6.90 -21.90 20.64
CA ASP A 129 -6.13 -23.15 20.55
C ASP A 129 -4.62 -22.89 20.44
N GLN A 130 -4.22 -21.72 19.93
CA GLN A 130 -2.82 -21.23 19.98
C GLN A 130 -2.43 -20.61 21.34
N GLY A 131 -3.32 -20.61 22.33
CA GLY A 131 -3.06 -20.13 23.69
C GLY A 131 -3.21 -18.62 23.89
N LEU A 132 -3.95 -17.92 23.00
CA LEU A 132 -4.24 -16.49 23.10
C LEU A 132 -5.63 -16.25 23.74
N GLU A 133 -5.82 -15.09 24.36
CA GLU A 133 -7.15 -14.63 24.78
C GLU A 133 -7.86 -14.02 23.56
N ALA A 134 -8.61 -14.82 22.80
CA ALA A 134 -9.35 -14.36 21.63
C ALA A 134 -10.88 -14.43 21.82
N LEU A 135 -11.57 -13.39 21.39
CA LEU A 135 -13.00 -13.16 21.55
C LEU A 135 -13.63 -12.76 20.21
N SER A 136 -14.84 -13.24 19.93
CA SER A 136 -15.67 -12.66 18.86
C SER A 136 -16.32 -11.38 19.41
N ILE A 137 -16.13 -10.25 18.73
CA ILE A 137 -16.65 -8.94 19.15
C ILE A 137 -17.21 -8.16 17.96
N GLU A 138 -17.99 -7.11 18.24
CA GLU A 138 -18.27 -6.06 17.27
C GLU A 138 -17.10 -5.06 17.20
N ALA A 139 -16.98 -4.33 16.09
CA ALA A 139 -15.86 -3.42 15.89
C ALA A 139 -15.86 -2.27 16.90
N GLU A 140 -17.03 -1.82 17.35
CA GLU A 140 -17.25 -0.78 18.34
C GLU A 140 -16.73 -1.15 19.74
N ASP A 141 -16.56 -2.45 20.02
CA ASP A 141 -16.03 -2.94 21.30
C ASP A 141 -14.49 -2.98 21.34
N PHE A 142 -13.81 -2.35 20.37
CA PHE A 142 -12.34 -2.35 20.24
C PHE A 142 -11.60 -1.96 21.53
N ALA A 143 -12.18 -1.09 22.36
CA ALA A 143 -11.57 -0.64 23.61
C ALA A 143 -11.45 -1.74 24.68
N SER A 144 -12.15 -2.87 24.49
CA SER A 144 -12.10 -4.01 25.42
C SER A 144 -10.94 -4.99 25.16
N VAL A 145 -10.21 -4.81 24.06
CA VAL A 145 -9.13 -5.70 23.59
C VAL A 145 -7.82 -4.94 23.37
N ASP A 146 -6.75 -5.68 23.05
CA ASP A 146 -5.45 -5.12 22.70
C ASP A 146 -5.23 -5.09 21.18
N VAL A 147 -5.81 -6.06 20.47
CA VAL A 147 -5.75 -6.17 19.00
C VAL A 147 -7.14 -6.40 18.44
N LEU A 148 -7.52 -5.64 17.42
CA LEU A 148 -8.72 -5.84 16.62
C LEU A 148 -8.35 -6.49 15.28
N ILE A 149 -8.92 -7.65 14.96
CA ILE A 149 -8.86 -8.29 13.64
C ILE A 149 -10.18 -8.03 12.91
N GLY A 150 -10.12 -7.39 11.73
CA GLY A 150 -11.29 -7.08 10.90
C GLY A 150 -12.07 -5.85 11.37
N GLY A 151 -13.29 -5.66 10.82
CA GLY A 151 -14.22 -4.59 11.19
C GLY A 151 -13.94 -3.23 10.53
N THR A 152 -12.68 -2.92 10.22
CA THR A 152 -12.27 -1.65 9.59
C THR A 152 -12.94 -1.38 8.24
N GLU A 153 -13.34 -2.43 7.52
CA GLU A 153 -13.93 -2.38 6.19
C GLU A 153 -15.37 -1.86 6.17
N ARG A 154 -16.04 -1.87 7.34
CA ARG A 154 -17.39 -1.34 7.55
C ARG A 154 -17.43 -0.17 8.54
N ALA A 155 -16.28 0.22 9.09
CA ALA A 155 -16.21 1.25 10.10
C ALA A 155 -16.69 2.61 9.58
N SER A 156 -17.55 3.27 10.35
CA SER A 156 -17.99 4.65 10.10
C SER A 156 -16.80 5.64 10.18
N ALA A 157 -16.99 6.89 9.73
CA ALA A 157 -15.95 7.90 9.84
C ALA A 157 -15.55 8.18 11.30
N ASP A 158 -16.53 8.17 12.21
CA ASP A 158 -16.29 8.37 13.65
C ASP A 158 -15.52 7.18 14.24
N LEU A 159 -15.96 5.94 13.97
CA LEU A 159 -15.27 4.75 14.45
C LEU A 159 -13.84 4.66 13.91
N ARG A 160 -13.59 5.01 12.64
CA ARG A 160 -12.22 5.06 12.10
C ARG A 160 -11.36 6.08 12.84
N SER A 161 -11.92 7.22 13.20
CA SER A 161 -11.21 8.27 13.95
C SER A 161 -10.87 7.80 15.37
N GLU A 162 -11.80 7.15 16.04
CA GLU A 162 -11.60 6.56 17.37
C GLU A 162 -10.56 5.43 17.34
N LEU A 163 -10.66 4.50 16.38
CA LEU A 163 -9.68 3.44 16.18
C LEU A 163 -8.28 4.00 15.91
N THR A 164 -8.17 5.10 15.15
CA THR A 164 -6.88 5.74 14.85
C THR A 164 -6.23 6.24 16.13
N GLU A 165 -7.00 6.89 17.01
CA GLU A 165 -6.49 7.36 18.30
C GLU A 165 -6.15 6.20 19.24
N TRP A 166 -6.99 5.18 19.28
CA TRP A 166 -6.74 3.97 20.06
C TRP A 166 -5.44 3.26 19.64
N VAL A 167 -5.17 3.13 18.33
CA VAL A 167 -3.91 2.57 17.84
C VAL A 167 -2.72 3.44 18.27
N LYS A 168 -2.82 4.78 18.17
CA LYS A 168 -1.75 5.67 18.68
C LYS A 168 -1.45 5.43 20.14
N GLN A 169 -2.46 5.09 20.95
CA GLN A 169 -2.34 4.87 22.39
C GLN A 169 -1.89 3.45 22.79
N GLY A 170 -1.65 2.56 21.81
CA GLY A 170 -1.13 1.22 22.07
C GLY A 170 -2.07 0.09 21.69
N GLY A 171 -3.28 0.41 21.20
CA GLY A 171 -4.11 -0.55 20.50
C GLY A 171 -3.48 -1.02 19.19
N ALA A 172 -4.00 -2.09 18.61
CA ALA A 172 -3.49 -2.64 17.37
C ALA A 172 -4.62 -3.08 16.44
N ALA A 173 -4.43 -2.93 15.14
CA ALA A 173 -5.41 -3.35 14.14
C ALA A 173 -4.77 -4.23 13.07
N ILE A 174 -5.42 -5.35 12.76
CA ILE A 174 -5.02 -6.25 11.68
C ILE A 174 -6.18 -6.35 10.68
N GLY A 175 -5.89 -6.03 9.43
CA GLY A 175 -6.86 -6.05 8.33
C GLY A 175 -6.51 -7.08 7.27
N SER A 176 -7.52 -7.48 6.50
CA SER A 176 -7.34 -8.20 5.24
C SER A 176 -8.27 -7.64 4.18
N ALA A 177 -7.84 -7.66 2.92
CA ALA A 177 -8.70 -7.35 1.79
C ALA A 177 -8.12 -7.92 0.51
N THR A 178 -8.99 -8.39 -0.38
CA THR A 178 -8.63 -8.67 -1.77
C THR A 178 -8.91 -7.42 -2.61
N GLY A 179 -7.98 -6.44 -2.59
CA GLY A 179 -8.21 -5.10 -3.15
C GLY A 179 -8.67 -5.09 -4.61
N TRP A 180 -8.01 -5.86 -5.49
CA TRP A 180 -8.43 -6.02 -6.88
C TRP A 180 -9.84 -6.62 -7.02
N GLY A 181 -10.20 -7.57 -6.15
CA GLY A 181 -11.52 -8.19 -6.13
C GLY A 181 -12.59 -7.22 -5.64
N TRP A 182 -12.26 -6.38 -4.66
CA TRP A 182 -13.13 -5.30 -4.21
C TRP A 182 -13.45 -4.33 -5.35
N CYS A 183 -12.46 -3.93 -6.16
CA CYS A 183 -12.69 -3.08 -7.34
C CYS A 183 -13.67 -3.70 -8.33
N GLN A 184 -13.61 -5.01 -8.54
CA GLN A 184 -14.52 -5.72 -9.46
C GLN A 184 -15.96 -5.76 -8.93
N LEU A 185 -16.12 -5.96 -7.61
CA LEU A 185 -17.43 -6.08 -6.98
C LEU A 185 -18.10 -4.72 -6.71
N ASN A 186 -17.33 -3.64 -6.70
CA ASN A 186 -17.82 -2.29 -6.38
C ASN A 186 -17.62 -1.33 -7.56
N MET A 187 -18.21 -1.69 -8.71
CA MET A 187 -18.15 -0.86 -9.92
C MET A 187 -18.65 0.56 -9.66
N GLY A 188 -17.86 1.56 -10.06
CA GLY A 188 -18.16 2.97 -9.84
C GLY A 188 -17.65 3.54 -8.51
N GLN A 189 -17.08 2.70 -7.64
CA GLN A 189 -16.35 3.13 -6.44
C GLN A 189 -14.84 3.08 -6.66
N ASP A 190 -14.08 3.81 -5.84
CA ASP A 190 -12.63 3.91 -5.89
C ASP A 190 -12.02 3.52 -4.54
N LEU A 191 -11.07 2.57 -4.57
CA LEU A 191 -10.35 2.10 -3.38
C LEU A 191 -9.72 3.23 -2.56
N ARG A 192 -9.41 4.36 -3.20
CA ARG A 192 -8.77 5.52 -2.57
C ARG A 192 -9.72 6.38 -1.75
N THR A 193 -11.02 6.32 -2.04
CA THR A 193 -12.02 7.26 -1.47
C THR A 193 -13.18 6.57 -0.80
N ASP A 194 -13.52 5.34 -1.22
CA ASP A 194 -14.76 4.68 -0.81
C ASP A 194 -14.52 3.46 0.08
N TYR A 195 -13.32 2.88 0.05
CA TYR A 195 -13.02 1.71 0.87
C TYR A 195 -12.56 2.11 2.28
N ALA A 196 -13.42 1.87 3.27
CA ALA A 196 -13.22 2.31 4.66
C ALA A 196 -11.89 1.85 5.28
N SER A 197 -11.46 0.60 5.03
CA SER A 197 -10.16 0.12 5.53
C SER A 197 -9.01 0.93 4.94
N ASN A 198 -9.03 1.27 3.66
CA ASN A 198 -7.96 2.09 3.07
C ASN A 198 -7.93 3.49 3.69
N LEU A 199 -9.09 4.11 3.93
CA LEU A 199 -9.16 5.40 4.61
C LEU A 199 -8.59 5.35 6.04
N PHE A 200 -8.77 4.23 6.74
CA PHE A 200 -8.21 4.00 8.08
C PHE A 200 -6.69 3.77 8.04
N PHE A 201 -6.22 2.80 7.27
CA PHE A 201 -4.80 2.41 7.24
C PHE A 201 -3.90 3.43 6.52
N ALA A 202 -4.45 4.27 5.63
CA ALA A 202 -3.65 5.24 4.89
C ALA A 202 -2.88 6.21 5.79
N GLN A 203 -3.48 6.64 6.91
CA GLN A 203 -2.81 7.53 7.88
C GLN A 203 -1.61 6.87 8.58
N MET A 204 -1.52 5.54 8.50
CA MET A 204 -0.45 4.71 9.04
C MET A 204 0.53 4.27 7.95
N GLY A 205 0.33 4.73 6.70
CA GLY A 205 1.24 4.48 5.60
C GLY A 205 1.04 3.19 4.84
N LEU A 206 -0.15 2.58 4.93
CA LEU A 206 -0.52 1.34 4.24
C LEU A 206 -1.88 1.47 3.55
N THR A 207 -2.01 0.95 2.32
CA THR A 207 -3.32 0.73 1.68
C THR A 207 -3.33 -0.57 0.89
N PHE A 208 -4.48 -1.23 0.83
CA PHE A 208 -4.71 -2.26 -0.17
C PHE A 208 -4.72 -1.65 -1.56
N ALA A 209 -3.99 -2.29 -2.47
CA ALA A 209 -3.87 -1.86 -3.85
C ALA A 209 -4.71 -2.77 -4.77
N ASP A 210 -4.78 -2.35 -6.04
CA ASP A 210 -5.65 -2.92 -7.07
C ASP A 210 -4.96 -4.00 -7.92
N GLY A 211 -3.74 -4.39 -7.57
CA GLY A 211 -2.95 -5.39 -8.28
C GLY A 211 -3.09 -6.79 -7.68
N MET A 212 -2.89 -7.80 -8.52
CA MET A 212 -2.71 -9.18 -8.10
C MET A 212 -1.23 -9.45 -7.83
N THR A 213 -0.96 -10.39 -6.92
CA THR A 213 0.38 -10.93 -6.68
C THR A 213 0.52 -12.33 -7.26
N ARG A 214 1.73 -12.88 -7.20
CA ARG A 214 2.04 -14.23 -7.68
C ARG A 214 2.79 -15.01 -6.63
N ASP A 215 2.39 -16.26 -6.46
CA ASP A 215 3.06 -17.21 -5.59
C ASP A 215 4.56 -17.29 -5.88
N THR A 216 5.35 -17.41 -4.82
CA THR A 216 6.81 -17.61 -4.89
C THR A 216 7.23 -19.03 -4.55
N ALA A 217 6.27 -19.87 -4.13
CA ALA A 217 6.40 -21.29 -3.93
C ALA A 217 5.14 -22.00 -4.46
N LYS A 218 5.07 -23.33 -4.33
CA LYS A 218 3.85 -24.07 -4.67
C LYS A 218 2.73 -23.68 -3.70
N ASP A 219 1.66 -23.08 -4.24
CA ASP A 219 0.44 -22.68 -3.52
C ASP A 219 0.73 -21.78 -2.29
N GLY A 220 1.74 -20.91 -2.38
CA GLY A 220 2.21 -20.12 -1.24
C GLY A 220 3.30 -19.09 -1.53
N TYR A 221 3.66 -18.34 -0.48
CA TYR A 221 4.70 -17.31 -0.51
C TYR A 221 5.85 -17.67 0.41
N SER A 222 7.04 -17.85 -0.17
CA SER A 222 8.28 -17.89 0.60
C SER A 222 8.54 -16.53 1.25
N THR A 223 9.04 -16.57 2.48
CA THR A 223 9.45 -15.40 3.25
C THR A 223 10.92 -15.02 3.02
N GLU A 224 11.62 -15.79 2.18
CA GLU A 224 13.00 -15.52 1.75
C GLU A 224 13.09 -15.36 0.22
N PRO A 225 13.94 -14.43 -0.28
CA PRO A 225 14.69 -13.44 0.48
C PRO A 225 13.77 -12.42 1.16
N LEU A 226 14.28 -11.74 2.19
CA LEU A 226 13.54 -10.68 2.86
C LEU A 226 13.11 -9.60 1.86
N PRO A 227 11.96 -8.94 2.09
CA PRO A 227 11.50 -7.88 1.22
C PRO A 227 12.53 -6.76 1.06
N SER A 228 12.65 -6.24 -0.16
CA SER A 228 13.55 -5.13 -0.45
C SER A 228 13.01 -3.84 0.16
N THR A 229 13.89 -2.96 0.66
CA THR A 229 13.49 -1.63 1.16
C THR A 229 12.85 -0.76 0.07
N LEU A 230 13.11 -1.06 -1.21
CA LEU A 230 12.48 -0.37 -2.35
C LEU A 230 10.99 -0.69 -2.49
N THR A 231 10.43 -1.63 -1.73
CA THR A 231 8.98 -1.88 -1.66
C THR A 231 8.23 -0.80 -0.89
N ASN A 232 8.92 0.07 -0.14
CA ASN A 232 8.36 1.27 0.45
C ASN A 232 8.47 2.47 -0.52
N ALA A 233 7.36 3.10 -0.87
CA ALA A 233 7.29 4.18 -1.85
C ALA A 233 8.09 5.43 -1.42
N SER A 234 8.05 5.82 -0.14
CA SER A 234 8.85 6.95 0.36
C SER A 234 10.35 6.67 0.25
N HIS A 235 10.77 5.44 0.52
CA HIS A 235 12.16 5.02 0.32
C HIS A 235 12.53 4.98 -1.18
N ALA A 236 11.71 4.32 -1.99
CA ALA A 236 11.90 4.18 -3.42
C ALA A 236 12.03 5.54 -4.11
N LEU A 237 11.20 6.53 -3.74
CA LEU A 237 11.27 7.88 -4.28
C LEU A 237 12.60 8.55 -3.93
N ARG A 238 13.04 8.44 -2.68
CA ARG A 238 14.31 9.00 -2.20
C ARG A 238 15.50 8.42 -2.94
N VAL A 239 15.54 7.09 -3.09
CA VAL A 239 16.62 6.38 -3.80
C VAL A 239 16.58 6.67 -5.30
N LEU A 240 15.40 6.75 -5.90
CA LEU A 240 15.24 7.15 -7.30
C LEU A 240 15.76 8.57 -7.55
N VAL A 241 15.44 9.53 -6.68
CA VAL A 241 15.97 10.90 -6.77
C VAL A 241 17.49 10.90 -6.67
N GLN A 242 18.07 10.14 -5.74
CA GLN A 242 19.52 10.00 -5.64
C GLN A 242 20.13 9.33 -6.88
N HIS A 243 19.40 8.41 -7.52
CA HIS A 243 19.79 7.82 -8.78
C HIS A 243 19.86 8.82 -9.92
N ILE A 244 18.80 9.61 -10.08
CA ILE A 244 18.71 10.67 -11.10
C ILE A 244 19.80 11.72 -10.88
N ASP A 245 20.03 12.12 -9.63
CA ASP A 245 21.07 13.07 -9.24
C ASP A 245 22.50 12.48 -9.31
N ARG A 246 22.66 11.21 -9.73
CA ARG A 246 23.94 10.47 -9.80
C ARG A 246 24.68 10.35 -8.45
N LYS A 247 23.95 10.43 -7.34
CA LYS A 247 24.47 10.24 -5.97
C LYS A 247 24.49 8.78 -5.53
N GLN A 248 23.61 7.97 -6.12
CA GLN A 248 23.55 6.51 -5.93
C GLN A 248 23.26 5.86 -7.29
N LYS A 249 23.69 4.62 -7.52
CA LYS A 249 23.30 3.88 -8.73
C LYS A 249 22.33 2.76 -8.35
N LEU A 250 21.12 2.78 -8.92
CA LEU A 250 20.25 1.63 -8.99
C LEU A 250 20.60 0.81 -10.23
N ASP A 251 20.57 -0.51 -10.11
CA ASP A 251 20.62 -1.41 -11.25
C ASP A 251 19.24 -1.53 -11.93
N ASP A 252 19.17 -2.26 -13.04
CA ASP A 252 17.92 -2.40 -13.81
C ASP A 252 16.80 -3.06 -12.97
N LYS A 253 17.13 -3.96 -12.05
CA LYS A 253 16.16 -4.59 -11.13
C LYS A 253 15.64 -3.60 -10.10
N GLY A 254 16.53 -2.82 -9.48
CA GLY A 254 16.16 -1.78 -8.52
C GLY A 254 15.32 -0.67 -9.15
N LEU A 255 15.62 -0.29 -10.39
CA LEU A 255 14.78 0.65 -11.16
C LEU A 255 13.39 0.09 -11.43
N ALA A 256 13.30 -1.16 -11.88
CA ALA A 256 12.01 -1.80 -12.13
C ALA A 256 11.16 -1.88 -10.85
N LEU A 257 11.78 -2.28 -9.73
CA LEU A 257 11.11 -2.36 -8.44
C LEU A 257 10.63 -0.98 -7.96
N ALA A 258 11.51 0.02 -7.96
CA ALA A 258 11.14 1.39 -7.57
C ALA A 258 10.00 1.92 -8.46
N GLY A 259 10.05 1.69 -9.77
CA GLY A 259 8.99 2.06 -10.71
C GLY A 259 7.65 1.42 -10.39
N THR A 260 7.62 0.11 -10.11
CA THR A 260 6.42 -0.62 -9.69
C THR A 260 5.86 -0.06 -8.39
N THR A 261 6.70 0.06 -7.35
CA THR A 261 6.28 0.55 -6.03
C THR A 261 5.69 1.96 -6.09
N LEU A 262 6.35 2.89 -6.79
CA LEU A 262 5.87 4.26 -6.93
C LEU A 262 4.56 4.34 -7.73
N SER A 263 4.44 3.52 -8.78
CA SER A 263 3.21 3.45 -9.57
C SER A 263 2.05 2.88 -8.76
N THR A 264 2.27 1.81 -7.99
CA THR A 264 1.25 1.24 -7.09
C THR A 264 0.79 2.27 -6.07
N ALA A 265 1.72 2.96 -5.39
CA ALA A 265 1.35 3.97 -4.41
C ALA A 265 0.50 5.10 -5.03
N MET A 266 0.93 5.65 -6.17
CA MET A 266 0.21 6.75 -6.81
C MET A 266 -1.22 6.37 -7.25
N ARG A 267 -1.47 5.10 -7.59
CA ARG A 267 -2.80 4.62 -8.00
C ARG A 267 -3.74 4.30 -6.85
N CYS A 268 -3.22 4.05 -5.66
CA CYS A 268 -3.97 3.46 -4.54
C CYS A 268 -3.96 4.28 -3.25
N LEU A 269 -3.33 5.46 -3.23
CA LEU A 269 -3.36 6.37 -2.07
C LEU A 269 -4.56 7.32 -2.13
N PRO A 270 -5.16 7.67 -0.97
CA PRO A 270 -6.18 8.70 -0.89
C PRO A 270 -5.71 10.04 -1.48
N PRO A 271 -6.60 10.81 -2.15
CA PRO A 271 -6.22 12.10 -2.74
C PRO A 271 -5.71 13.14 -1.73
N ASP A 272 -6.11 13.00 -0.47
CA ASP A 272 -5.73 13.84 0.66
C ASP A 272 -4.56 13.27 1.47
N ASP A 273 -3.85 12.25 0.96
CA ASP A 273 -2.64 11.72 1.61
C ASP A 273 -1.63 12.83 1.92
N GLN A 274 -1.14 12.83 3.15
CA GLN A 274 -0.16 13.78 3.66
C GLN A 274 1.25 13.18 3.80
N LEU A 275 1.40 11.86 3.64
CA LEU A 275 2.65 11.16 3.94
C LEU A 275 3.59 11.06 2.72
N PHE A 276 3.03 10.83 1.53
CA PHE A 276 3.80 10.48 0.33
C PHE A 276 3.46 11.34 -0.89
N LEU A 277 2.19 11.56 -1.22
CA LEU A 277 1.78 12.30 -2.43
C LEU A 277 2.38 13.71 -2.50
N PRO A 278 2.47 14.51 -1.43
CA PRO A 278 3.14 15.82 -1.48
C PRO A 278 4.62 15.70 -1.83
N LYS A 279 5.32 14.66 -1.33
CA LYS A 279 6.73 14.41 -1.63
C LYS A 279 6.91 14.05 -3.11
N LEU A 280 6.04 13.19 -3.64
CA LEU A 280 6.04 12.81 -5.05
C LEU A 280 5.79 14.04 -5.95
N GLN A 281 4.77 14.84 -5.63
CA GLN A 281 4.43 16.04 -6.40
C GLN A 281 5.61 17.02 -6.45
N ASN A 282 6.26 17.28 -5.32
CA ASN A 282 7.45 18.14 -5.26
C ASN A 282 8.59 17.61 -6.16
N VAL A 283 8.78 16.29 -6.23
CA VAL A 283 9.80 15.69 -7.12
C VAL A 283 9.44 15.87 -8.59
N LEU A 284 8.18 15.66 -8.96
CA LEU A 284 7.70 15.81 -10.33
C LEU A 284 7.76 17.27 -10.81
N GLU A 285 7.39 18.22 -9.96
CA GLU A 285 7.46 19.66 -10.27
C GLU A 285 8.91 20.15 -10.42
N ALA A 286 9.82 19.67 -9.56
CA ALA A 286 11.23 20.03 -9.64
C ALA A 286 11.96 19.39 -10.84
N ARG A 287 11.37 18.36 -11.46
CA ARG A 287 11.97 17.58 -12.55
C ARG A 287 10.95 17.39 -13.67
N PRO A 288 10.63 18.46 -14.42
CA PRO A 288 9.67 18.36 -15.51
C PRO A 288 10.18 17.36 -16.55
N VAL A 289 9.33 16.39 -16.86
CA VAL A 289 9.57 15.39 -17.90
C VAL A 289 8.49 15.48 -18.96
N ASP A 290 8.79 15.00 -20.15
CA ASP A 290 7.84 14.93 -21.26
C ASP A 290 7.17 13.54 -21.26
N PRO A 291 5.89 13.44 -20.84
CA PRO A 291 5.19 12.16 -20.67
C PRO A 291 4.59 11.64 -21.99
N HIS A 292 4.90 12.25 -23.14
CA HIS A 292 4.31 11.87 -24.42
C HIS A 292 5.20 10.83 -25.15
N PRO A 293 4.80 9.55 -25.18
CA PRO A 293 5.55 8.55 -25.93
C PRO A 293 5.38 8.76 -27.43
N THR A 294 6.46 8.56 -28.18
CA THR A 294 6.44 8.49 -29.65
C THR A 294 7.21 7.25 -30.13
N PRO A 295 7.05 6.80 -31.38
CA PRO A 295 7.84 5.68 -31.92
C PRO A 295 9.35 5.88 -31.80
N THR A 296 9.83 7.13 -31.89
CA THR A 296 11.26 7.46 -31.78
C THR A 296 11.71 7.76 -30.34
N LYS A 297 10.77 8.04 -29.42
CA LYS A 297 11.02 8.31 -28.00
C LYS A 297 10.02 7.52 -27.14
N PRO A 298 10.17 6.20 -27.03
CA PRO A 298 9.28 5.38 -26.23
C PRO A 298 9.49 5.64 -24.72
N ILE A 299 8.41 5.60 -23.96
CA ILE A 299 8.46 5.55 -22.49
C ILE A 299 8.57 4.10 -22.08
N THR A 300 9.73 3.71 -21.57
CA THR A 300 10.05 2.34 -21.13
C THR A 300 10.07 2.23 -19.60
N ASN A 301 10.33 1.05 -19.05
CA ASN A 301 10.48 0.85 -17.60
C ASN A 301 11.64 1.67 -16.99
N LYS A 302 12.54 2.22 -17.81
CA LYS A 302 13.64 3.10 -17.36
C LYS A 302 13.19 4.57 -17.20
N ASN A 303 12.06 4.95 -17.77
CA ASN A 303 11.48 6.30 -17.75
C ASN A 303 10.50 6.45 -16.59
N ILE A 304 10.97 6.27 -15.36
CA ILE A 304 10.09 6.15 -14.19
C ILE A 304 9.28 7.43 -13.96
N LEU A 305 9.90 8.62 -14.04
CA LEU A 305 9.18 9.88 -13.84
C LEU A 305 8.12 10.10 -14.93
N GLU A 306 8.45 9.83 -16.20
CA GLU A 306 7.51 9.94 -17.31
C GLU A 306 6.32 9.01 -17.12
N ARG A 307 6.56 7.77 -16.67
CA ARG A 307 5.50 6.80 -16.36
C ARG A 307 4.60 7.26 -15.22
N LEU A 308 5.17 7.89 -14.19
CA LEU A 308 4.39 8.41 -13.06
C LEU A 308 3.48 9.56 -13.52
N VAL A 309 4.03 10.54 -14.25
CA VAL A 309 3.24 11.64 -14.82
C VAL A 309 2.14 11.11 -15.75
N LEU A 310 2.47 10.18 -16.64
CA LEU A 310 1.49 9.58 -17.55
C LEU A 310 0.38 8.84 -16.80
N THR A 311 0.74 8.07 -15.76
CA THR A 311 -0.24 7.36 -14.94
C THR A 311 -1.15 8.34 -14.19
N GLN A 312 -0.63 9.48 -13.72
CA GLN A 312 -1.44 10.53 -13.09
C GLN A 312 -2.43 11.14 -14.10
N GLN A 313 -1.99 11.43 -15.33
CA GLN A 313 -2.83 11.96 -16.40
C GLN A 313 -3.95 10.97 -16.78
N ILE A 314 -3.64 9.68 -16.90
CA ILE A 314 -4.63 8.63 -17.17
C ILE A 314 -5.64 8.54 -16.03
N HIS A 315 -5.20 8.49 -14.77
CA HIS A 315 -6.13 8.42 -13.64
C HIS A 315 -7.03 9.66 -13.53
N GLN A 316 -6.51 10.84 -13.88
CA GLN A 316 -7.32 12.05 -13.96
C GLN A 316 -8.35 11.96 -15.09
N SER A 317 -7.97 11.47 -16.27
CA SER A 317 -8.89 11.38 -17.41
C SER A 317 -10.03 10.41 -17.17
N TRP A 318 -9.78 9.29 -16.47
CA TRP A 318 -10.81 8.31 -16.12
C TRP A 318 -11.87 8.83 -15.14
N ARG A 319 -11.59 9.95 -14.46
CA ARG A 319 -12.50 10.59 -13.50
C ARG A 319 -13.30 11.75 -14.11
N LEU A 320 -12.95 12.16 -15.34
CA LEU A 320 -13.68 13.21 -16.02
C LEU A 320 -14.94 12.63 -16.67
N PRO A 321 -16.06 13.39 -16.71
CA PRO A 321 -17.17 13.08 -17.59
C PRO A 321 -16.67 12.90 -19.03
N SER A 322 -17.29 11.99 -19.79
CA SER A 322 -16.82 11.60 -21.13
C SER A 322 -16.64 12.80 -22.07
N GLU A 323 -17.46 13.84 -21.91
CA GLU A 323 -17.45 15.08 -22.67
C GLU A 323 -16.25 15.99 -22.33
N GLN A 324 -15.62 15.78 -21.17
CA GLN A 324 -14.46 16.53 -20.69
C GLN A 324 -13.14 15.79 -20.92
N VAL A 325 -13.19 14.52 -21.30
CA VAL A 325 -11.99 13.73 -21.64
C VAL A 325 -11.40 14.27 -22.94
N LYS A 326 -10.17 14.78 -22.86
CA LYS A 326 -9.40 15.20 -24.03
C LYS A 326 -8.52 14.05 -24.51
N ALA A 327 -8.34 13.94 -25.83
CA ALA A 327 -7.37 13.02 -26.40
C ALA A 327 -5.97 13.34 -25.87
N HIS A 328 -5.27 12.31 -25.39
CA HIS A 328 -3.87 12.44 -24.98
C HIS A 328 -3.02 12.83 -26.20
N PRO A 329 -2.00 13.72 -26.10
CA PRO A 329 -1.24 14.17 -27.28
C PRO A 329 -0.58 13.04 -28.08
N ALA A 330 -0.24 11.92 -27.44
CA ALA A 330 0.27 10.73 -28.11
C ALA A 330 -0.72 10.11 -29.12
N ALA A 331 -2.02 10.38 -28.98
CA ALA A 331 -3.06 9.92 -29.90
C ALA A 331 -2.85 10.43 -31.34
N ALA A 332 -2.16 11.57 -31.51
CA ALA A 332 -1.79 12.07 -32.84
C ALA A 332 -0.84 11.12 -33.59
N THR A 333 -0.09 10.28 -32.86
CA THR A 333 0.85 9.31 -33.44
C THR A 333 0.31 7.88 -33.41
N PHE A 334 -0.36 7.48 -32.32
CA PHE A 334 -1.05 6.20 -32.22
C PHE A 334 -2.24 6.30 -31.25
N PRO A 335 -3.46 5.90 -31.66
CA PRO A 335 -3.80 5.25 -32.94
C PRO A 335 -3.82 6.19 -34.16
N GLY A 336 -3.62 7.50 -33.98
CA GLY A 336 -3.81 8.52 -35.01
C GLY A 336 -5.20 9.17 -34.91
N ALA A 337 -5.41 10.28 -35.61
CA ALA A 337 -6.74 10.85 -35.76
C ALA A 337 -7.58 9.98 -36.70
N SER A 338 -8.86 9.77 -36.36
CA SER A 338 -9.81 9.23 -37.34
C SER A 338 -9.91 10.20 -38.53
N PRO A 339 -9.96 9.69 -39.78
CA PRO A 339 -10.24 10.52 -40.95
C PRO A 339 -11.50 11.36 -40.76
N GLU A 340 -11.51 12.61 -41.25
CA GLU A 340 -12.65 13.54 -41.10
C GLU A 340 -13.95 13.00 -41.71
N ASP A 341 -13.84 12.13 -42.71
CA ASP A 341 -14.93 11.46 -43.42
C ASP A 341 -15.33 10.11 -42.82
N THR A 342 -14.80 9.74 -41.64
CA THR A 342 -15.17 8.50 -40.97
C THR A 342 -16.66 8.50 -40.60
N PRO A 343 -17.48 7.61 -41.19
CA PRO A 343 -18.92 7.61 -40.93
C PRO A 343 -19.22 7.14 -39.51
N THR A 344 -20.00 7.92 -38.76
CA THR A 344 -20.53 7.49 -37.45
C THR A 344 -21.57 6.40 -37.65
N VAL A 345 -21.28 5.19 -37.15
CA VAL A 345 -22.24 4.07 -37.17
C VAL A 345 -22.95 3.98 -35.83
N ARG A 346 -24.29 4.03 -35.84
CA ARG A 346 -25.13 3.74 -34.68
C ARG A 346 -25.85 2.42 -34.90
N ARG A 347 -25.58 1.42 -34.05
CA ARG A 347 -26.23 0.10 -34.08
C ARG A 347 -26.76 -0.25 -32.70
N VAL A 348 -27.88 -0.97 -32.66
CA VAL A 348 -28.35 -1.65 -31.46
C VAL A 348 -27.62 -2.99 -31.40
N ILE A 349 -27.04 -3.31 -30.24
CA ILE A 349 -26.35 -4.57 -30.01
C ILE A 349 -27.13 -5.28 -28.91
N GLU A 350 -27.56 -6.51 -29.16
CA GLU A 350 -28.14 -7.37 -28.14
C GLU A 350 -26.99 -8.02 -27.37
N ILE A 351 -26.91 -7.75 -26.07
CA ILE A 351 -25.92 -8.36 -25.17
C ILE A 351 -26.67 -9.43 -24.38
N ASP A 352 -26.48 -10.70 -24.74
CA ASP A 352 -26.95 -11.82 -23.95
C ASP A 352 -26.07 -11.94 -22.69
N THR A 353 -26.65 -11.64 -21.54
CA THR A 353 -25.98 -11.73 -20.24
C THR A 353 -26.34 -13.00 -19.47
N SER A 354 -26.95 -13.99 -20.11
CA SER A 354 -27.18 -15.29 -19.48
C SER A 354 -25.85 -16.04 -19.30
N VAL A 355 -25.65 -16.63 -18.11
CA VAL A 355 -24.44 -17.39 -17.73
C VAL A 355 -24.83 -18.84 -17.49
#